data_AF-A0A3M7KG93-F1
#
_entry.id   AF-A0A3M7KG93-F1
#
_cell.length_a   1.000
_cell.length_b   1.000
_cell.length_c   1.000
_cell.angle_alpha   90.00
_cell.angle_beta   90.00
_cell.angle_gamma   90.00
#
_symmetry.space_group_name_H-M   'P 1'
#
loop_
_entity.id
_entity.type
_entity.pdbx_description
1 polymer ?
#
loop_
_entity_poly.entity_id
_entity_poly.type
_entity_poly.pdbx_seq_one_letter_code
_entity_poly.pdbx_strand_id
1 'polypeptide(L)'
;MKVKVKDVKANPYRNIDHYSLNKDKIMALTSSIEKTGFWDNLVGRKMNGEIQIAYGHHRIEALRLAKGYGYDFEFDLPIRDISDGTMIQIMANENMSEWGHSIMVTDETVKVAKDFLENNINFGKFAKASKWKNTKAENGLASGVDISNFLGWDNHKVRESLKRLRLIEDGILSKEAVELFPNDYQANTFTVAVSKTNLTEKEQIKIAKSLDLKKGHKDVKGAVEVAAFEKKYPRGIGKEKKADSRVSNFEHKLIEISEQFDAASLNINALKEMHEEIKNISGIKYHNVRILFISIAELQRHINQFLEVMSKDAELTEENINTLKQLKQ
;
A
#
# COMPACT_ATOMS: atom_id res chain seq x y z
N MET A 1 -20.08 36.33 3.19
CA MET A 1 -19.37 37.62 2.98
C MET A 1 -18.77 37.60 1.60
N LYS A 2 -18.68 38.74 0.92
CA LYS A 2 -18.04 38.79 -0.39
C LYS A 2 -16.53 38.70 -0.28
N VAL A 3 -15.92 37.81 -1.05
CA VAL A 3 -14.47 37.58 -1.09
C VAL A 3 -14.00 37.39 -2.52
N LYS A 4 -12.75 37.75 -2.82
CA LYS A 4 -12.14 37.45 -4.12
C LYS A 4 -11.52 36.06 -4.09
N VAL A 5 -11.57 35.37 -5.22
CA VAL A 5 -10.98 34.02 -5.38
C VAL A 5 -9.50 33.98 -4.98
N LYS A 6 -8.73 35.03 -5.29
CA LYS A 6 -7.31 35.13 -4.92
C LYS A 6 -7.02 35.25 -3.42
N ASP A 7 -7.98 35.76 -2.65
CA ASP A 7 -7.82 35.98 -1.21
C ASP A 7 -8.19 34.73 -0.39
N VAL A 8 -8.70 33.69 -1.08
CA VAL A 8 -9.11 32.43 -0.49
C VAL A 8 -7.97 31.43 -0.52
N LYS A 9 -7.55 31.01 0.66
CA LYS A 9 -6.54 29.97 0.86
C LYS A 9 -7.18 28.61 1.07
N ALA A 10 -6.41 27.57 0.77
CA ALA A 10 -6.76 26.20 1.06
C ALA A 10 -6.86 25.94 2.57
N ASN A 11 -7.57 24.85 2.93
CA ASN A 11 -7.46 24.23 4.24
C ASN A 11 -5.96 23.98 4.56
N PRO A 12 -5.41 24.55 5.65
CA PRO A 12 -3.98 24.48 5.95
C PRO A 12 -3.49 23.06 6.25
N TYR A 13 -4.40 22.14 6.58
CA TYR A 13 -4.11 20.74 6.86
C TYR A 13 -4.13 19.86 5.59
N ARG A 14 -4.47 20.43 4.43
CA ARG A 14 -4.41 19.74 3.14
C ARG A 14 -3.07 20.00 2.48
N ASN A 15 -2.27 18.95 2.34
CA ASN A 15 -0.98 19.01 1.63
C ASN A 15 -1.19 18.97 0.11
N ILE A 16 -1.41 20.13 -0.52
CA ILE A 16 -1.73 20.20 -1.96
C ILE A 16 -0.56 19.69 -2.83
N ASP A 17 0.68 19.87 -2.38
CA ASP A 17 1.87 19.48 -3.13
C ASP A 17 1.99 17.95 -3.23
N HIS A 18 1.66 17.23 -2.17
CA HIS A 18 1.56 15.76 -2.21
C HIS A 18 0.23 15.26 -2.79
N TYR A 19 -0.87 15.97 -2.56
CA TYR A 19 -2.22 15.61 -3.03
C TYR A 19 -2.72 16.62 -4.06
N SER A 20 -2.07 16.55 -5.23
CA SER A 20 -2.46 17.37 -6.36
C SER A 20 -3.94 17.22 -6.66
N LEU A 21 -4.57 18.32 -7.03
CA LEU A 21 -5.98 18.33 -7.34
C LEU A 21 -6.23 17.54 -8.63
N ASN A 22 -7.30 16.75 -8.65
CA ASN A 22 -7.68 15.96 -9.81
C ASN A 22 -8.01 16.91 -10.98
N LYS A 23 -7.14 16.87 -12.00
CA LYS A 23 -7.22 17.76 -13.17
C LYS A 23 -8.51 17.55 -13.96
N ASP A 24 -8.93 16.30 -14.14
CA ASP A 24 -10.15 15.98 -14.88
C ASP A 24 -11.39 16.53 -14.16
N LYS A 25 -11.41 16.42 -12.82
CA LYS A 25 -12.47 17.00 -11.99
C LYS A 25 -12.47 18.53 -12.06
N ILE A 26 -11.30 19.16 -12.03
CA ILE A 26 -11.18 20.62 -12.22
C ILE A 26 -11.74 21.02 -13.58
N MET A 27 -11.33 20.35 -14.66
CA MET A 27 -11.79 20.69 -16.02
C MET A 27 -13.30 20.49 -16.21
N ALA A 28 -13.85 19.41 -15.64
CA ALA A 28 -15.29 19.20 -15.63
C ALA A 28 -16.03 20.31 -14.87
N LEU A 29 -15.52 20.73 -13.72
CA LEU A 29 -16.08 21.84 -12.94
C LEU A 29 -15.95 23.17 -13.67
N THR A 30 -14.82 23.46 -14.31
CA THR A 30 -14.61 24.66 -15.13
C THR A 30 -15.66 24.74 -16.24
N SER A 31 -15.82 23.66 -17.01
CA SER A 31 -16.85 23.58 -18.06
C SER A 31 -18.28 23.75 -17.53
N SER A 32 -18.57 23.23 -16.33
CA SER A 32 -19.87 23.42 -15.69
C SER A 32 -20.10 24.88 -15.31
N ILE A 33 -19.12 25.52 -14.66
CA ILE A 33 -19.20 26.92 -14.21
C ILE A 33 -19.39 27.88 -15.39
N GLU A 34 -18.71 27.63 -16.50
CA GLU A 34 -18.84 28.42 -17.73
C GLU A 34 -20.23 28.29 -18.36
N LYS A 35 -20.87 27.13 -18.24
CA LYS A 35 -22.20 26.87 -18.83
C LYS A 35 -23.35 27.33 -17.95
N THR A 36 -23.28 27.06 -16.65
CA THR A 36 -24.44 27.18 -15.75
C THR A 36 -24.29 28.24 -14.67
N GLY A 37 -23.17 28.96 -14.64
CA GLY A 37 -22.86 29.85 -13.54
C GLY A 37 -22.09 29.15 -12.41
N PHE A 38 -21.53 29.94 -11.50
CA PHE A 38 -20.97 29.45 -10.25
C PHE A 38 -22.08 29.15 -9.22
N TRP A 39 -21.93 28.05 -8.48
CA TRP A 39 -22.85 27.63 -7.42
C TRP A 39 -22.11 27.59 -6.08
N ASP A 40 -22.56 28.41 -5.15
CA ASP A 40 -21.84 28.87 -3.95
C ASP A 40 -21.86 27.86 -2.79
N ASN A 41 -21.57 26.58 -3.06
CA ASN A 41 -21.46 25.55 -2.02
C ASN A 41 -20.02 25.44 -1.50
N LEU A 42 -19.58 26.48 -0.80
CA LEU A 42 -18.30 26.53 -0.09
C LEU A 42 -18.52 27.06 1.32
N VAL A 43 -17.64 26.67 2.23
CA VAL A 43 -17.60 27.22 3.60
C VAL A 43 -16.15 27.50 3.94
N GLY A 44 -15.90 28.62 4.59
CA GLY A 44 -14.59 28.97 5.09
C GLY A 44 -14.60 29.44 6.53
N ARG A 45 -13.40 29.67 7.05
CA ARG A 45 -13.17 30.35 8.33
C ARG A 45 -12.24 31.54 8.12
N LYS A 46 -12.30 32.50 9.04
CA LYS A 46 -11.31 33.57 9.13
C LYS A 46 -10.40 33.29 10.32
N MET A 47 -9.10 33.16 10.08
CA MET A 47 -8.12 32.89 11.12
C MET A 47 -6.85 33.70 10.86
N ASN A 48 -6.36 34.42 11.85
CA ASN A 48 -5.17 35.29 11.75
C ASN A 48 -5.20 36.26 10.55
N GLY A 49 -6.38 36.79 10.22
CA GLY A 49 -6.59 37.68 9.08
C GLY A 49 -6.75 37.00 7.72
N GLU A 50 -6.53 35.69 7.64
CA GLU A 50 -6.63 34.91 6.41
C GLU A 50 -7.97 34.20 6.28
N ILE A 51 -8.41 34.00 5.03
CA ILE A 51 -9.64 33.27 4.72
C ILE A 51 -9.24 31.90 4.21
N GLN A 52 -9.66 30.85 4.92
CA GLN A 52 -9.31 29.46 4.63
C GLN A 52 -10.60 28.69 4.33
N ILE A 53 -10.68 28.02 3.17
CA ILE A 53 -11.80 27.11 2.88
C ILE A 53 -11.67 25.83 3.70
N ALA A 54 -12.81 25.30 4.12
CA ALA A 54 -12.86 24.02 4.80
C ALA A 54 -12.76 22.86 3.81
N TYR A 55 -13.47 22.96 2.68
CA TYR A 55 -13.54 21.97 1.60
C TYR A 55 -13.76 22.65 0.23
N GLY A 56 -13.68 21.88 -0.86
CA GLY A 56 -14.04 22.35 -2.20
C GLY A 56 -12.87 22.96 -2.97
N HIS A 57 -11.66 22.49 -2.74
CA HIS A 57 -10.43 23.01 -3.37
C HIS A 57 -10.46 22.91 -4.89
N HIS A 58 -10.99 21.83 -5.49
CA HIS A 58 -11.13 21.75 -6.96
C HIS A 58 -12.06 22.82 -7.52
N ARG A 59 -13.09 23.22 -6.76
CA ARG A 59 -14.06 24.24 -7.19
C ARG A 59 -13.43 25.63 -7.18
N ILE A 60 -12.57 25.94 -6.20
CA ILE A 60 -11.78 27.18 -6.21
C ILE A 60 -10.79 27.20 -7.38
N GLU A 61 -10.07 26.11 -7.66
CA GLU A 61 -9.20 26.07 -8.84
C GLU A 61 -9.99 26.18 -10.15
N ALA A 62 -11.14 25.51 -10.24
CA ALA A 62 -12.00 25.60 -11.41
C ALA A 62 -12.49 27.03 -11.66
N LEU A 63 -12.83 27.77 -10.60
CA LEU A 63 -13.18 29.20 -10.67
C LEU A 63 -12.02 30.06 -11.19
N ARG A 64 -10.78 29.77 -10.75
CA ARG A 64 -9.58 30.49 -11.22
C ARG A 64 -9.35 30.30 -12.72
N LEU A 65 -9.72 29.14 -13.26
CA LEU A 65 -9.53 28.79 -14.67
C LEU A 65 -10.73 29.18 -15.56
N ALA A 66 -11.94 29.30 -15.00
CA ALA A 66 -13.16 29.54 -15.76
C ALA A 66 -13.18 30.92 -16.41
N LYS A 67 -13.51 30.96 -17.71
CA LYS A 67 -13.62 32.18 -18.47
C LYS A 67 -14.73 33.08 -17.91
N GLY A 68 -14.38 34.35 -17.64
CA GLY A 68 -15.30 35.33 -17.07
C GLY A 68 -15.36 35.37 -15.54
N TYR A 69 -14.61 34.50 -14.86
CA TYR A 69 -14.46 34.50 -13.39
C TYR A 69 -13.03 34.91 -13.03
N GLY A 70 -12.09 33.97 -13.01
CA GLY A 70 -10.69 34.23 -12.70
C GLY A 70 -10.43 34.63 -11.25
N TYR A 71 -9.21 35.09 -10.99
CA TYR A 71 -8.69 35.38 -9.64
C TYR A 71 -9.36 36.56 -8.93
N ASP A 72 -9.84 37.54 -9.69
CA ASP A 72 -10.49 38.75 -9.15
C ASP A 72 -12.01 38.61 -8.98
N PHE A 73 -12.59 37.48 -9.38
CA PHE A 73 -14.02 37.22 -9.21
C PHE A 73 -14.41 37.28 -7.74
N GLU A 74 -15.50 38.00 -7.45
CA GLU A 74 -16.09 38.09 -6.12
C GLU A 74 -17.29 37.17 -6.00
N PHE A 75 -17.33 36.40 -4.91
CA PHE A 75 -18.43 35.50 -4.61
C PHE A 75 -18.75 35.53 -3.12
N ASP A 76 -19.95 35.05 -2.77
CA ASP A 76 -20.36 34.94 -1.38
C ASP A 76 -19.81 33.67 -0.75
N LEU A 77 -18.95 33.84 0.27
CA LEU A 77 -18.42 32.76 1.08
C LEU A 77 -19.02 32.83 2.49
N PRO A 78 -19.81 31.82 2.90
CA PRO A 78 -20.20 31.62 4.29
C PRO A 78 -18.96 31.43 5.18
N ILE A 79 -18.73 32.37 6.09
CA ILE A 79 -17.68 32.26 7.11
C ILE A 79 -18.30 31.77 8.41
N ARG A 80 -17.70 30.72 8.97
CA ARG A 80 -18.08 30.15 10.25
C ARG A 80 -16.87 30.13 11.18
N ASP A 81 -17.15 30.08 12.48
CA ASP A 81 -16.13 29.77 13.46
C ASP A 81 -15.86 28.26 13.42
N ILE A 82 -14.71 27.89 12.85
CA ILE A 82 -14.31 26.49 12.65
C ILE A 82 -12.96 26.30 13.31
N SER A 83 -12.93 25.46 14.35
CA SER A 83 -11.71 25.09 15.05
C SER A 83 -10.74 24.33 14.15
N ASP A 84 -9.46 24.32 14.51
CA ASP A 84 -8.43 23.53 13.83
C ASP A 84 -8.78 22.04 13.77
N GLY A 85 -9.27 21.49 14.88
CA GLY A 85 -9.70 20.09 14.93
C GLY A 85 -10.84 19.81 13.96
N THR A 86 -11.81 20.71 13.86
CA THR A 86 -12.91 20.59 12.90
C THR A 86 -12.43 20.72 11.45
N MET A 87 -11.46 21.58 11.15
CA MET A 87 -10.87 21.68 9.81
C MET A 87 -10.18 20.38 9.39
N ILE A 88 -9.49 19.70 10.32
CA ILE A 88 -8.86 18.40 10.07
C ILE A 88 -9.93 17.33 9.81
N GLN A 89 -11.00 17.29 10.61
CA GLN A 89 -12.11 16.35 10.40
C GLN A 89 -12.79 16.56 9.04
N ILE A 90 -13.02 17.81 8.63
CA ILE A 90 -13.59 18.12 7.31
C ILE A 90 -12.65 17.65 6.20
N MET A 91 -11.35 17.93 6.31
CA MET A 91 -10.34 17.47 5.35
C MET A 91 -10.30 15.94 5.27
N ALA A 92 -10.33 15.25 6.41
CA ALA A 92 -10.35 13.79 6.47
C ALA A 92 -11.58 13.20 5.76
N ASN A 93 -12.75 13.80 5.95
CA ASN A 93 -13.97 13.33 5.31
C ASN A 93 -13.99 13.57 3.79
N GLU A 94 -13.48 14.72 3.33
CA GLU A 94 -13.30 15.01 1.90
C GLU A 94 -12.33 14.02 1.26
N ASN A 95 -11.18 13.80 1.91
CA ASN A 95 -10.17 12.83 1.48
C ASN A 95 -10.71 11.41 1.41
N MET A 96 -11.50 10.98 2.40
CA MET A 96 -12.09 9.63 2.39
C MET A 96 -13.06 9.46 1.21
N SER A 97 -13.86 10.48 0.91
CA SER A 97 -14.81 10.43 -0.22
C SER A 97 -14.12 10.38 -1.57
N GLU A 98 -12.97 11.03 -1.73
CA GLU A 98 -12.26 11.10 -3.01
C GLU A 98 -11.20 10.01 -3.19
N TRP A 99 -10.53 9.66 -2.10
CA TRP A 99 -9.29 8.88 -2.10
C TRP A 99 -9.25 7.85 -0.97
N GLY A 100 -10.39 7.38 -0.47
CA GLY A 100 -10.45 6.46 0.67
C GLY A 100 -9.64 5.17 0.53
N HIS A 101 -9.24 4.80 -0.69
CA HIS A 101 -8.37 3.65 -0.97
C HIS A 101 -6.87 3.98 -1.08
N SER A 102 -6.51 5.26 -1.13
CA SER A 102 -5.12 5.70 -1.22
C SER A 102 -4.43 5.59 0.14
N ILE A 103 -3.36 4.79 0.18
CA ILE A 103 -2.48 4.65 1.35
C ILE A 103 -1.91 5.99 1.77
N MET A 104 -1.39 6.72 0.77
CA MET A 104 -0.75 8.01 0.95
C MET A 104 -1.70 8.97 1.65
N VAL A 105 -2.95 9.09 1.18
CA VAL A 105 -3.96 9.99 1.78
C VAL A 105 -4.32 9.56 3.20
N THR A 106 -4.46 8.25 3.41
CA THR A 106 -4.75 7.68 4.72
C THR A 106 -3.64 8.03 5.72
N ASP A 107 -2.38 7.79 5.34
CA ASP A 107 -1.22 7.98 6.22
C ASP A 107 -0.99 9.44 6.59
N GLU A 108 -1.12 10.37 5.64
CA GLU A 108 -1.01 11.80 5.98
C GLU A 108 -2.17 12.26 6.86
N THR A 109 -3.40 11.83 6.59
CA THR A 109 -4.55 12.24 7.41
C THR A 109 -4.39 11.76 8.85
N VAL A 110 -3.92 10.52 9.03
CA VAL A 110 -3.62 9.95 10.36
C VAL A 110 -2.46 10.70 11.01
N LYS A 111 -1.39 11.03 10.26
CA LYS A 111 -0.26 11.81 10.77
C LYS A 111 -0.68 13.20 11.25
N VAL A 112 -1.42 13.94 10.43
CA VAL A 112 -1.93 15.28 10.79
C VAL A 112 -2.83 15.22 12.03
N ALA A 113 -3.70 14.21 12.13
CA ALA A 113 -4.54 14.02 13.30
C ALA A 113 -3.71 13.69 14.56
N LYS A 114 -2.71 12.81 14.43
CA LYS A 114 -1.76 12.48 15.50
C LYS A 114 -1.05 13.73 15.98
N ASP A 115 -0.42 14.48 15.06
CA ASP A 115 0.34 15.68 15.38
C ASP A 115 -0.55 16.75 16.03
N PHE A 116 -1.79 16.92 15.57
CA PHE A 116 -2.74 17.84 16.18
C PHE A 116 -3.11 17.42 17.61
N LEU A 117 -3.41 16.15 17.84
CA LEU A 117 -3.81 15.66 19.17
C LEU A 117 -2.63 15.75 20.16
N GLU A 118 -1.43 15.35 19.74
CA GLU A 118 -0.24 15.34 20.59
C GLU A 118 0.25 16.76 20.95
N ASN A 119 0.09 17.73 20.05
CA ASN A 119 0.45 19.12 20.31
C ASN A 119 -0.63 19.92 21.05
N ASN A 120 -1.83 19.35 21.27
CA ASN A 120 -2.89 20.02 21.98
C ASN A 120 -2.69 19.88 23.50
N ILE A 121 -2.35 20.99 24.17
CA ILE A 121 -2.05 21.09 25.61
C ILE A 121 -3.13 20.45 26.50
N ASN A 122 -4.38 20.36 26.02
CA ASN A 122 -5.49 19.77 26.74
C ASN A 122 -5.66 18.25 26.49
N PHE A 123 -5.11 17.70 25.42
CA PHE A 123 -5.22 16.27 25.11
C PHE A 123 -4.61 15.40 26.22
N GLY A 124 -3.41 15.75 26.70
CA GLY A 124 -2.75 15.07 27.82
C GLY A 124 -3.50 15.14 29.16
N LYS A 125 -4.46 16.08 29.32
CA LYS A 125 -5.30 16.19 30.53
C LYS A 125 -6.59 15.37 30.47
N PHE A 126 -7.10 15.10 29.26
CA PHE A 126 -8.36 14.35 29.05
C PHE A 126 -8.17 12.94 28.54
N ALA A 127 -6.96 12.54 28.14
CA ALA A 127 -6.55 11.15 27.97
C ALA A 127 -6.56 10.42 29.32
N LYS A 128 -7.75 10.30 29.93
CA LYS A 128 -8.01 9.39 31.02
C LYS A 128 -7.66 8.02 30.46
N ALA A 129 -6.63 7.41 31.05
CA ALA A 129 -6.22 6.03 30.83
C ALA A 129 -7.45 5.21 30.44
N SER A 130 -7.48 4.76 29.19
CA SER A 130 -8.58 3.95 28.69
C SER A 130 -8.80 2.82 29.69
N LYS A 131 -10.06 2.61 30.11
CA LYS A 131 -10.42 1.56 31.08
C LYS A 131 -10.06 0.14 30.60
N TRP A 132 -9.58 0.01 29.37
CA TRP A 132 -9.06 -1.20 28.78
C TRP A 132 -7.55 -1.29 29.06
N LYS A 133 -7.24 -2.01 30.15
CA LYS A 133 -5.89 -2.42 30.54
C LYS A 133 -5.08 -2.91 29.33
N ASN A 134 -3.81 -2.54 29.31
CA ASN A 134 -2.72 -3.02 28.44
C ASN A 134 -2.55 -2.36 27.06
N THR A 135 -2.25 -1.07 27.05
CA THR A 135 -1.01 -0.59 26.43
C THR A 135 -0.53 0.59 27.24
N LYS A 136 0.77 0.70 27.45
CA LYS A 136 1.46 1.91 27.89
C LYS A 136 0.76 3.16 27.32
N ALA A 137 -0.04 3.84 28.13
CA ALA A 137 -0.35 5.25 27.94
C ALA A 137 0.95 6.00 28.28
N GLU A 138 1.92 5.86 27.39
CA GLU A 138 3.24 6.47 27.50
C GLU A 138 3.10 7.93 27.07
N ASN A 139 3.29 8.83 28.03
CA ASN A 139 3.87 10.16 27.82
C ASN A 139 3.19 11.08 26.76
N GLY A 140 1.86 11.22 26.78
CA GLY A 140 1.20 12.27 25.99
C GLY A 140 1.09 12.01 24.48
N LEU A 141 1.33 10.76 24.04
CA LEU A 141 1.14 10.35 22.65
C LEU A 141 -0.31 9.93 22.37
N ALA A 142 -0.81 10.22 21.17
CA ALA A 142 -2.17 9.87 20.77
C ALA A 142 -2.25 8.40 20.34
N SER A 143 -3.14 7.63 20.95
CA SER A 143 -3.34 6.24 20.57
C SER A 143 -4.16 6.12 19.28
N GLY A 144 -4.11 4.94 18.64
CA GLY A 144 -4.97 4.66 17.49
C GLY A 144 -6.47 4.76 17.81
N VAL A 145 -6.88 4.54 19.06
CA VAL A 145 -8.27 4.75 19.51
C VAL A 145 -8.62 6.23 19.55
N ASP A 146 -7.72 7.07 20.04
CA ASP A 146 -7.95 8.52 20.15
C ASP A 146 -8.08 9.16 18.76
N ILE A 147 -7.18 8.80 17.85
CA ILE A 147 -7.20 9.27 16.46
C ILE A 147 -8.44 8.74 15.72
N SER A 148 -8.79 7.46 15.91
CA SER A 148 -10.00 6.87 15.33
C SER A 148 -11.26 7.58 15.80
N ASN A 149 -11.39 7.88 17.10
CA ASN A 149 -12.52 8.63 17.64
C ASN A 149 -12.55 10.07 17.12
N PHE A 150 -11.39 10.72 17.03
CA PHE A 150 -11.27 12.08 16.52
C PHE A 150 -11.67 12.18 15.04
N LEU A 151 -11.26 11.22 14.21
CA LEU A 151 -11.57 11.21 12.78
C LEU A 151 -12.93 10.59 12.45
N GLY A 152 -13.51 9.79 13.35
CA GLY A 152 -14.67 8.95 13.06
C GLY A 152 -14.36 7.79 12.10
N TRP A 153 -13.10 7.32 12.10
CA TRP A 153 -12.61 6.28 11.19
C TRP A 153 -12.51 4.92 11.89
N ASP A 154 -12.48 3.85 11.10
CA ASP A 154 -12.22 2.50 11.60
C ASP A 154 -10.86 2.42 12.33
N ASN A 155 -10.89 1.82 13.52
CA ASN A 155 -9.72 1.75 14.40
C ASN A 155 -8.60 0.90 13.79
N HIS A 156 -8.94 -0.19 13.11
CA HIS A 156 -7.95 -1.06 12.48
C HIS A 156 -7.23 -0.31 11.36
N LYS A 157 -7.95 0.44 10.52
CA LYS A 157 -7.36 1.32 9.50
C LYS A 157 -6.35 2.32 10.08
N VAL A 158 -6.72 2.99 11.17
CA VAL A 158 -5.83 3.95 11.86
C VAL A 158 -4.59 3.24 12.44
N ARG A 159 -4.75 2.07 13.07
CA ARG A 159 -3.63 1.32 13.66
C ARG A 159 -2.63 0.84 12.61
N GLU A 160 -3.09 0.35 11.47
CA GLU A 160 -2.21 -0.07 10.38
C GLU A 160 -1.45 1.12 9.78
N SER A 161 -2.11 2.26 9.64
CA SER A 161 -1.46 3.52 9.23
C SER A 161 -0.37 3.97 10.21
N LEU A 162 -0.67 4.00 11.52
CA LEU A 162 0.32 4.35 12.56
C LEU A 162 1.52 3.39 12.55
N LYS A 163 1.29 2.10 12.33
CA LYS A 163 2.35 1.10 12.20
C LYS A 163 3.25 1.39 11.00
N ARG A 164 2.67 1.71 9.84
CA ARG A 164 3.45 2.10 8.64
C ARG A 164 4.28 3.35 8.89
N LEU A 165 3.65 4.41 9.42
CA LEU A 165 4.32 5.68 9.74
C LEU A 165 5.51 5.46 10.66
N ARG A 166 5.34 4.68 11.74
CA ARG A 166 6.44 4.34 12.65
C ARG A 166 7.58 3.60 11.94
N LEU A 167 7.28 2.60 11.12
CA LEU A 167 8.31 1.87 10.38
C LEU A 167 9.05 2.73 9.36
N ILE A 168 8.37 3.74 8.79
CA ILE A 168 8.99 4.75 7.91
C ILE A 168 9.92 5.65 8.73
N GLU A 169 9.47 6.14 9.88
CA GLU A 169 10.28 6.95 10.81
C GLU A 169 11.51 6.20 11.32
N ASP A 170 11.36 4.90 11.60
CA ASP A 170 12.46 4.02 12.04
C ASP A 170 13.42 3.65 10.88
N GLY A 171 13.15 4.08 9.65
CA GLY A 171 13.97 3.79 8.46
C GLY A 171 13.90 2.32 7.99
N ILE A 172 12.95 1.56 8.51
CA ILE A 172 12.74 0.13 8.17
C ILE A 172 11.92 0.01 6.88
N LEU A 173 10.97 0.91 6.67
CA LEU A 173 10.03 0.89 5.54
C LEU A 173 10.23 2.11 4.65
N SER A 174 10.36 1.91 3.34
CA SER A 174 10.41 3.02 2.39
C SER A 174 9.01 3.58 2.14
N LYS A 175 8.86 4.90 2.34
CA LYS A 175 7.65 5.63 2.01
C LYS A 175 7.31 5.52 0.52
N GLU A 176 8.30 5.72 -0.35
CA GLU A 176 8.12 5.61 -1.81
C GLU A 176 7.61 4.22 -2.21
N ALA A 177 8.18 3.15 -1.64
CA ALA A 177 7.76 1.79 -1.97
C ALA A 177 6.29 1.52 -1.59
N VAL A 178 5.85 2.02 -0.44
CA VAL A 178 4.48 1.83 0.08
C VAL A 178 3.45 2.62 -0.74
N GLU A 179 3.81 3.82 -1.20
CA GLU A 179 2.91 4.69 -1.97
C GLU A 179 2.63 4.17 -3.39
N LEU A 180 3.42 3.21 -3.88
CA LEU A 180 3.16 2.52 -5.14
C LEU A 180 1.97 1.55 -5.06
N PHE A 181 1.51 1.19 -3.86
CA PHE A 181 0.41 0.25 -3.69
C PHE A 181 -0.97 0.92 -3.82
N PRO A 182 -1.87 0.37 -4.64
CA PRO A 182 -3.17 0.99 -4.92
C PRO A 182 -4.20 0.84 -3.80
N ASN A 183 -3.97 0.00 -2.79
CA ASN A 183 -4.92 -0.26 -1.70
C ASN A 183 -4.26 -0.68 -0.38
N ASP A 184 -5.01 -0.49 0.72
CA ASP A 184 -4.67 -0.82 2.11
C ASP A 184 -4.15 -2.25 2.29
N TYR A 185 -4.79 -3.23 1.66
CA TYR A 185 -4.43 -4.64 1.85
C TYR A 185 -3.02 -4.96 1.35
N GLN A 186 -2.68 -4.54 0.13
CA GLN A 186 -1.37 -4.82 -0.45
C GLN A 186 -0.26 -4.08 0.28
N ALA A 187 -0.48 -2.81 0.63
CA ALA A 187 0.48 -2.03 1.40
C ALA A 187 0.74 -2.63 2.79
N ASN A 188 -0.30 -3.10 3.48
CA ASN A 188 -0.15 -3.77 4.78
C ASN A 188 0.58 -5.11 4.64
N THR A 189 0.28 -5.88 3.60
CA THR A 189 0.97 -7.14 3.32
C THR A 189 2.45 -6.89 3.08
N PHE A 190 2.78 -5.90 2.26
CA PHE A 190 4.16 -5.47 2.01
C PHE A 190 4.86 -5.04 3.29
N THR A 191 4.22 -4.17 4.08
CA THR A 191 4.72 -3.66 5.36
C THR A 191 5.09 -4.79 6.32
N VAL A 192 4.19 -5.77 6.50
CA VAL A 192 4.40 -6.92 7.39
C VAL A 192 5.52 -7.83 6.89
N ALA A 193 5.64 -8.00 5.57
CA ALA A 193 6.70 -8.82 4.99
C ALA A 193 8.06 -8.14 5.16
N VAL A 194 8.17 -6.86 4.79
CA VAL A 194 9.42 -6.08 4.87
C VAL A 194 9.92 -5.98 6.31
N SER A 195 9.03 -5.78 7.29
CA SER A 195 9.41 -5.64 8.71
C SER A 195 10.10 -6.87 9.31
N LYS A 196 10.09 -8.01 8.59
CA LYS A 196 10.74 -9.27 9.00
C LYS A 196 12.05 -9.52 8.25
N THR A 197 12.51 -8.54 7.46
CA THR A 197 13.66 -8.65 6.54
C THR A 197 14.62 -7.50 6.74
N ASN A 198 15.81 -7.61 6.16
CA ASN A 198 16.82 -6.54 6.15
C ASN A 198 16.95 -5.89 4.76
N LEU A 199 15.82 -5.73 4.05
CA LEU A 199 15.80 -5.10 2.73
C LEU A 199 16.02 -3.58 2.85
N THR A 200 16.93 -3.05 2.04
CA THR A 200 17.17 -1.61 1.90
C THR A 200 16.01 -0.93 1.17
N GLU A 201 15.88 0.37 1.34
CA GLU A 201 14.89 1.18 0.64
C GLU A 201 14.91 0.98 -0.89
N LYS A 202 16.10 0.95 -1.51
CA LYS A 202 16.22 0.72 -2.96
C LYS A 202 15.68 -0.65 -3.39
N GLU A 203 15.92 -1.68 -2.59
CA GLU A 203 15.40 -3.03 -2.83
C GLU A 203 13.88 -3.07 -2.68
N GLN A 204 13.34 -2.43 -1.64
CA GLN A 204 11.90 -2.30 -1.41
C GLN A 204 11.19 -1.62 -2.59
N ILE A 205 11.72 -0.50 -3.09
CA ILE A 205 11.19 0.22 -4.25
C ILE A 205 11.24 -0.65 -5.50
N LYS A 206 12.35 -1.39 -5.72
CA LYS A 206 12.48 -2.30 -6.87
C LYS A 206 11.41 -3.40 -6.83
N ILE A 207 11.18 -3.99 -5.65
CA ILE A 207 10.15 -5.02 -5.45
C ILE A 207 8.77 -4.43 -5.76
N ALA A 208 8.43 -3.30 -5.15
CA ALA A 208 7.15 -2.63 -5.35
C ALA A 208 6.88 -2.29 -6.84
N LYS A 209 7.91 -1.81 -7.57
CA LYS A 209 7.81 -1.52 -9.02
C LYS A 209 7.69 -2.78 -9.87
N SER A 210 8.27 -3.91 -9.44
CA SER A 210 8.21 -5.18 -10.18
C SER A 210 6.85 -5.88 -10.07
N LEU A 211 6.08 -5.56 -9.04
CA LEU A 211 4.73 -6.08 -8.87
C LEU A 211 3.80 -5.38 -9.88
N ASP A 212 3.25 -6.12 -10.85
CA ASP A 212 2.17 -5.62 -11.69
C ASP A 212 0.87 -5.54 -10.86
N LEU A 213 0.71 -4.44 -10.14
CA LEU A 213 -0.39 -4.18 -9.21
C LEU A 213 -1.72 -3.89 -9.91
N LYS A 214 -1.77 -3.87 -11.25
CA LYS A 214 -3.00 -3.67 -12.05
C LYS A 214 -3.82 -4.94 -12.27
N LYS A 215 -3.30 -6.13 -11.95
CA LYS A 215 -3.98 -7.43 -12.20
C LYS A 215 -4.03 -8.34 -10.96
N GLY A 216 -5.18 -8.38 -10.28
CA GLY A 216 -5.56 -9.42 -9.31
C GLY A 216 -4.77 -9.47 -7.98
N HIS A 217 -5.10 -10.46 -7.13
CA HIS A 217 -4.37 -10.75 -5.88
C HIS A 217 -2.96 -11.29 -6.22
N LYS A 218 -1.98 -10.40 -6.32
CA LYS A 218 -0.56 -10.76 -6.46
C LYS A 218 0.03 -11.14 -5.10
N ASP A 219 0.95 -12.10 -5.10
CA ASP A 219 1.65 -12.55 -3.91
C ASP A 219 2.76 -11.57 -3.50
N VAL A 220 2.34 -10.45 -2.91
CA VAL A 220 3.23 -9.40 -2.39
C VAL A 220 4.20 -9.98 -1.34
N LYS A 221 3.71 -10.90 -0.50
CA LYS A 221 4.50 -11.54 0.55
C LYS A 221 5.60 -12.40 -0.07
N GLY A 222 5.25 -13.29 -1.01
CA GLY A 222 6.20 -14.15 -1.70
C GLY A 222 7.30 -13.36 -2.41
N ALA A 223 6.96 -12.25 -3.07
CA ALA A 223 7.97 -11.40 -3.72
C ALA A 223 9.01 -10.83 -2.73
N VAL A 224 8.56 -10.39 -1.55
CA VAL A 224 9.46 -9.91 -0.48
C VAL A 224 10.30 -11.05 0.10
N GLU A 225 9.69 -12.23 0.33
CA GLU A 225 10.38 -13.41 0.84
C GLU A 225 11.46 -13.92 -0.13
N VAL A 226 11.17 -13.96 -1.43
CA VAL A 226 12.12 -14.32 -2.49
C VAL A 226 13.28 -13.32 -2.50
N ALA A 227 13.01 -12.02 -2.51
CA ALA A 227 14.07 -11.01 -2.52
C ALA A 227 14.95 -11.07 -1.26
N ALA A 228 14.34 -11.30 -0.09
CA ALA A 228 15.08 -11.48 1.16
C ALA A 228 15.93 -12.77 1.14
N PHE A 229 15.42 -13.85 0.54
CA PHE A 229 16.16 -15.09 0.34
C PHE A 229 17.35 -14.90 -0.59
N GLU A 230 17.15 -14.29 -1.76
CA GLU A 230 18.22 -14.02 -2.73
C GLU A 230 19.30 -13.11 -2.16
N LYS A 231 18.93 -12.14 -1.32
CA LYS A 231 19.89 -11.29 -0.59
C LYS A 231 20.72 -12.10 0.42
N LYS A 232 20.09 -13.03 1.14
CA LYS A 232 20.75 -13.88 2.13
C LYS A 232 21.65 -14.93 1.47
N TYR A 233 21.25 -15.42 0.30
CA TYR A 233 21.93 -16.46 -0.47
C TYR A 233 22.14 -15.98 -1.92
N PRO A 234 23.07 -15.04 -2.14
CA PRO A 234 23.34 -14.53 -3.48
C PRO A 234 23.81 -15.67 -4.38
N ARG A 235 23.21 -15.78 -5.58
CA ARG A 235 23.63 -16.75 -6.62
C ARG A 235 25.13 -16.54 -6.88
N GLY A 236 25.96 -17.53 -6.54
CA GLY A 236 27.39 -17.54 -6.85
C GLY A 236 28.38 -17.30 -5.69
N ILE A 237 28.02 -17.41 -4.41
CA ILE A 237 29.01 -17.42 -3.32
C ILE A 237 29.11 -18.78 -2.64
N GLY A 238 29.80 -19.69 -3.32
CA GLY A 238 30.62 -20.70 -2.67
C GLY A 238 32.08 -20.37 -2.99
N LYS A 239 32.79 -19.66 -2.10
CA LYS A 239 34.25 -19.83 -2.08
C LYS A 239 34.46 -21.30 -1.80
N GLU A 240 35.11 -22.01 -2.72
CA GLU A 240 35.57 -23.40 -2.55
C GLU A 240 36.41 -23.52 -1.27
N LYS A 241 35.75 -23.71 -0.11
CA LYS A 241 36.27 -24.69 0.83
C LYS A 241 36.08 -26.00 0.11
N LYS A 242 37.13 -26.84 0.01
CA LYS A 242 37.08 -28.19 -0.59
C LYS A 242 35.84 -28.93 -0.09
N ALA A 243 34.73 -28.76 -0.80
CA ALA A 243 33.48 -29.40 -0.50
C ALA A 243 33.62 -30.79 -1.09
N ASP A 244 33.16 -31.79 -0.35
CA ASP A 244 33.01 -33.14 -0.85
C ASP A 244 32.40 -33.09 -2.27
N SER A 245 32.97 -33.83 -3.22
CA SER A 245 32.53 -33.81 -4.62
C SER A 245 31.03 -34.16 -4.77
N ARG A 246 30.46 -34.88 -3.78
CA ARG A 246 29.03 -35.16 -3.70
C ARG A 246 28.20 -33.91 -3.40
N VAL A 247 28.69 -33.03 -2.52
CA VAL A 247 28.03 -31.77 -2.18
C VAL A 247 28.07 -30.82 -3.39
N SER A 248 29.21 -30.70 -4.04
CA SER A 248 29.34 -29.87 -5.25
C SER A 248 28.45 -30.37 -6.40
N ASN A 249 28.36 -31.69 -6.61
CA ASN A 249 27.48 -32.26 -7.62
C ASN A 249 25.99 -32.08 -7.26
N PHE A 250 25.63 -32.16 -5.97
CA PHE A 250 24.29 -31.86 -5.50
C PHE A 250 23.93 -30.38 -5.71
N GLU A 251 24.82 -29.45 -5.35
CA GLU A 251 24.62 -28.01 -5.58
C GLU A 251 24.48 -27.68 -7.07
N HIS A 252 25.29 -28.27 -7.94
CA HIS A 252 25.17 -28.10 -9.38
C HIS A 252 23.81 -28.59 -9.89
N LYS A 253 23.34 -29.76 -9.43
CA LYS A 253 22.01 -30.26 -9.80
C LYS A 253 20.88 -29.38 -9.29
N LEU A 254 21.02 -28.78 -8.10
CA LEU A 254 20.04 -27.83 -7.60
C LEU A 254 19.97 -26.57 -8.47
N ILE A 255 21.11 -26.07 -8.94
CA ILE A 255 21.17 -24.94 -9.87
C ILE A 255 20.47 -25.29 -11.19
N GLU A 256 20.80 -26.45 -11.78
CA GLU A 256 20.19 -26.92 -13.03
C GLU A 256 18.66 -27.08 -12.90
N ILE A 257 18.20 -27.68 -11.80
CA ILE A 257 16.76 -27.81 -11.50
C ILE A 257 16.11 -26.42 -11.34
N SER A 258 16.77 -25.48 -10.67
CA SER A 258 16.28 -24.11 -10.52
C SER A 258 16.11 -23.42 -11.88
N GLU A 259 17.07 -23.56 -12.78
CA GLU A 259 16.99 -22.99 -14.13
C GLU A 259 15.84 -23.61 -14.94
N GLN A 260 15.62 -24.92 -14.80
CA GLN A 260 14.49 -25.61 -15.43
C GLN A 260 13.14 -25.13 -14.88
N PHE A 261 13.04 -24.86 -13.58
CA PHE A 261 11.84 -24.29 -12.96
C PHE A 261 11.58 -22.85 -13.45
N ASP A 262 12.61 -22.01 -13.55
CA ASP A 262 12.49 -20.66 -14.08
C ASP A 262 11.95 -20.69 -15.53
N ALA A 263 12.51 -21.56 -16.37
CA ALA A 263 12.06 -21.76 -17.75
C ALA A 263 10.62 -22.29 -17.82
N ALA A 264 10.26 -23.28 -16.98
CA ALA A 264 8.90 -23.80 -16.90
C ALA A 264 7.90 -22.72 -16.45
N SER A 265 8.28 -21.88 -15.48
CA SER A 265 7.45 -20.78 -15.01
C SER A 265 7.17 -19.75 -16.11
N LEU A 266 8.16 -19.41 -16.94
CA LEU A 266 7.97 -18.52 -18.09
C LEU A 266 6.96 -19.11 -19.08
N ASN A 267 7.09 -20.40 -19.39
CA ASN A 267 6.16 -21.10 -20.30
C ASN A 267 4.74 -21.15 -19.74
N ILE A 268 4.57 -21.35 -18.42
CA ILE A 268 3.25 -21.34 -17.76
C ILE A 268 2.63 -19.94 -17.82
N ASN A 269 3.42 -18.88 -17.62
CA ASN A 269 2.93 -17.50 -17.74
C ASN A 269 2.48 -17.18 -19.17
N ALA A 270 3.26 -17.59 -20.18
CA ALA A 270 2.86 -17.45 -21.58
C ALA A 270 1.55 -18.22 -21.90
N LEU A 271 1.39 -19.43 -21.36
CA LEU A 271 0.15 -20.21 -21.47
C LEU A 271 -1.04 -19.51 -20.80
N LYS A 272 -0.81 -18.85 -19.67
CA LYS A 272 -1.84 -18.07 -18.97
C LYS A 272 -2.28 -16.85 -19.78
N GLU A 273 -1.35 -16.14 -20.39
CA GLU A 273 -1.65 -15.01 -21.29
C GLU A 273 -2.47 -15.47 -22.50
N MET A 274 -2.03 -16.54 -23.17
CA MET A 274 -2.79 -17.16 -24.27
C MET A 274 -4.18 -17.64 -23.83
N HIS A 275 -4.32 -18.18 -22.61
CA HIS A 275 -5.62 -18.57 -22.06
C HIS A 275 -6.56 -17.37 -21.89
N GLU A 276 -6.06 -16.25 -21.37
CA GLU A 276 -6.84 -15.03 -21.19
C GLU A 276 -7.33 -14.44 -22.53
N GLU A 277 -6.56 -14.59 -23.60
CA GLU A 277 -6.95 -14.18 -24.96
C GLU A 277 -8.08 -15.05 -25.54
N ILE A 278 -8.05 -16.36 -25.28
CA ILE A 278 -9.01 -17.31 -25.87
C ILE A 278 -10.25 -17.59 -25.01
N LYS A 279 -10.29 -17.15 -23.75
CA LYS A 279 -11.38 -17.47 -22.80
C LYS A 279 -12.78 -17.00 -23.24
N ASN A 280 -12.85 -16.01 -24.14
CA ASN A 280 -14.10 -15.46 -24.66
C ASN A 280 -14.58 -16.14 -25.95
N ILE A 281 -13.84 -17.14 -26.47
CA ILE A 281 -14.19 -17.85 -27.70
C ILE A 281 -15.09 -19.05 -27.33
N SER A 282 -16.38 -18.98 -27.68
CA SER A 282 -17.35 -20.05 -27.43
C SER A 282 -17.05 -21.30 -28.28
N GLY A 283 -17.05 -22.49 -27.65
CA GLY A 283 -17.04 -23.78 -28.36
C GLY A 283 -15.72 -24.58 -28.32
N ILE A 284 -14.66 -24.06 -27.70
CA ILE A 284 -13.38 -24.78 -27.60
C ILE A 284 -13.42 -25.81 -26.45
N LYS A 285 -13.18 -27.09 -26.76
CA LYS A 285 -13.02 -28.15 -25.75
C LYS A 285 -11.62 -28.08 -25.14
N TYR A 286 -11.54 -27.77 -23.85
CA TYR A 286 -10.32 -27.62 -23.05
C TYR A 286 -9.59 -28.95 -22.71
N HIS A 287 -9.57 -29.93 -23.61
CA HIS A 287 -8.98 -31.24 -23.32
C HIS A 287 -7.48 -31.14 -22.98
N ASN A 288 -6.72 -30.37 -23.75
CA ASN A 288 -5.28 -30.18 -23.52
C ASN A 288 -4.98 -29.39 -22.23
N VAL A 289 -5.88 -28.47 -21.85
CA VAL A 289 -5.78 -27.74 -20.58
C VAL A 289 -6.01 -28.67 -19.39
N ARG A 290 -6.91 -29.65 -19.51
CA ARG A 290 -7.11 -30.68 -18.48
C ARG A 290 -5.88 -31.57 -18.30
N ILE A 291 -5.22 -31.97 -19.39
CA ILE A 291 -3.94 -32.72 -19.34
C ILE A 291 -2.88 -31.89 -18.62
N LEU A 292 -2.74 -30.60 -18.96
CA LEU A 292 -1.83 -29.69 -18.28
C LEU A 292 -2.11 -29.61 -16.77
N PHE A 293 -3.38 -29.49 -16.35
CA PHE A 293 -3.74 -29.48 -14.93
C PHE A 293 -3.38 -30.77 -14.20
N ILE A 294 -3.56 -31.94 -14.85
CA ILE A 294 -3.14 -33.24 -14.29
C ILE A 294 -1.62 -33.26 -14.11
N SER A 295 -0.85 -32.86 -15.13
CA SER A 295 0.61 -32.81 -15.06
C SER A 295 1.12 -31.84 -13.97
N ILE A 296 0.46 -30.69 -13.78
CA ILE A 296 0.80 -29.75 -12.70
C ILE A 296 0.51 -30.35 -11.32
N ALA A 297 -0.62 -31.05 -11.16
CA ALA A 297 -0.96 -31.72 -9.90
C ALA A 297 0.04 -32.83 -9.56
N GLU A 298 0.48 -33.60 -10.56
CA GLU A 298 1.51 -34.64 -10.40
C GLU A 298 2.86 -34.03 -9.98
N LEU A 299 3.27 -32.92 -10.64
CA LEU A 299 4.48 -32.17 -10.28
C LEU A 299 4.41 -31.64 -8.85
N GLN A 300 3.28 -31.06 -8.45
CA GLN A 300 3.08 -30.55 -7.09
C GLN A 300 3.20 -31.68 -6.05
N ARG A 301 2.68 -32.88 -6.35
CA ARG A 301 2.85 -34.05 -5.49
C ARG A 301 4.32 -34.43 -5.32
N HIS A 302 5.09 -34.48 -6.42
CA HIS A 302 6.52 -34.81 -6.37
C HIS A 302 7.34 -33.74 -5.62
N ILE A 303 7.00 -32.46 -5.79
CA ILE A 303 7.63 -31.37 -5.02
C ILE A 303 7.33 -31.52 -3.53
N ASN A 304 6.08 -31.80 -3.15
CA ASN A 304 5.72 -31.98 -1.73
C ASN A 304 6.46 -33.18 -1.10
N GLN A 305 6.57 -34.30 -1.83
CA GLN A 305 7.34 -35.47 -1.38
C GLN A 305 8.83 -35.13 -1.22
N PHE A 306 9.40 -34.39 -2.17
CA PHE A 306 10.78 -33.91 -2.07
C PHE A 306 10.97 -33.01 -0.84
N LEU A 307 10.07 -32.04 -0.61
CA LEU A 307 10.12 -31.17 0.57
C LEU A 307 9.96 -31.95 1.88
N GLU A 308 9.13 -33.00 1.90
CA GLU A 308 8.98 -33.88 3.06
C GLU A 308 10.29 -34.64 3.37
N VAL A 309 10.98 -35.13 2.35
CA VAL A 309 12.30 -35.76 2.51
C VAL A 309 13.33 -34.75 3.00
N MET A 310 13.41 -33.58 2.35
CA MET A 310 14.38 -32.53 2.72
C MET A 310 14.12 -31.92 4.10
N SER A 311 12.88 -31.97 4.60
CA SER A 311 12.52 -31.51 5.96
C SER A 311 12.77 -32.56 7.04
N LYS A 312 12.85 -33.85 6.67
CA LYS A 312 13.22 -34.97 7.56
C LYS A 312 14.73 -35.11 7.77
N ASP A 313 15.55 -34.46 6.93
CA ASP A 313 17.02 -34.45 7.02
C ASP A 313 17.62 -33.66 8.21
N ALA A 314 16.84 -33.36 9.24
CA ALA A 314 17.41 -32.97 10.53
C ALA A 314 18.12 -34.16 11.23
N GLU A 315 17.69 -35.42 10.99
CA GLU A 315 18.38 -36.63 11.47
C GLU A 315 18.21 -37.81 10.49
N LEU A 316 19.31 -38.25 9.88
CA LEU A 316 19.37 -39.39 8.94
C LEU A 316 19.33 -40.72 9.70
N THR A 317 18.16 -41.36 9.79
CA THR A 317 18.00 -42.73 10.30
C THR A 317 17.92 -43.77 9.16
N GLU A 318 18.24 -45.03 9.47
CA GLU A 318 18.25 -46.17 8.53
C GLU A 318 16.89 -46.41 7.84
N GLU A 319 15.79 -46.02 8.49
CA GLU A 319 14.44 -46.09 7.96
C GLU A 319 14.26 -45.15 6.75
N ASN A 320 14.80 -43.93 6.84
CA ASN A 320 14.72 -42.91 5.78
C ASN A 320 15.52 -43.32 4.53
N ILE A 321 16.62 -44.06 4.69
CA ILE A 321 17.43 -44.59 3.59
C ILE A 321 16.67 -45.66 2.81
N ASN A 322 15.86 -46.47 3.48
CA ASN A 322 15.05 -47.50 2.81
C ASN A 322 13.87 -46.91 2.04
N THR A 323 13.24 -45.85 2.55
CA THR A 323 12.20 -45.11 1.82
C THR A 323 12.77 -44.45 0.55
N LEU A 324 13.98 -43.89 0.60
CA LEU A 324 14.68 -43.32 -0.56
C LEU A 324 14.99 -44.36 -1.65
N LYS A 325 15.24 -45.62 -1.28
CA LYS A 325 15.49 -46.70 -2.23
C LYS A 325 14.21 -47.19 -2.93
N GLN A 326 13.08 -47.15 -2.24
CA GLN A 326 11.78 -47.53 -2.82
C GLN A 326 11.26 -46.49 -3.82
N LEU A 327 11.60 -45.21 -3.64
CA LEU A 327 11.23 -44.12 -4.56
C LEU A 327 12.08 -44.07 -5.84
N LYS A 328 13.07 -44.94 -6.00
CA LYS A 328 13.96 -45.00 -7.18
C LYS A 328 13.54 -46.05 -8.23
N GLN A 329 12.50 -46.84 -7.95
CA GLN A 329 11.89 -47.80 -8.89
C GLN A 329 10.62 -47.21 -9.51
#